data_AF-K9D0P1-F1
#
_entry.id   AF-K9D0P1-F1
#
_cell.length_a   1.000
_cell.length_b   1.000
_cell.length_c   1.000
_cell.angle_alpha   90.00
_cell.angle_beta   90.00
_cell.angle_gamma   90.00
#
_symmetry.space_group_name_H-M   'P 1'
#
loop_
_entity.id
_entity.type
_entity.pdbx_description
1 polymer ?
#
loop_
_entity_poly.entity_id
_entity_poly.type
_entity_poly.pdbx_seq_one_letter_code
_entity_poly.pdbx_strand_id
1 'polypeptide(L)'
;MERLTPEMVAAARKSLQECLHNSVIPKEYWDEIAHWLKATQMENIYLVGRDAIGAWWASKEVRKMGFAINFAKGGCLPGNWFPEGENWDMAQAKAKYNLVSDWQCLIEHDALIKI
;
A
#
# COMPACT_ATOMS: atom_id res chain seq x y z
N MET A 1 17.22 10.47 2.39
CA MET A 1 16.10 10.71 1.45
C MET A 1 16.25 12.10 0.88
N GLU A 2 16.40 12.21 -0.44
CA GLU A 2 16.30 13.51 -1.12
C GLU A 2 14.88 14.07 -0.93
N ARG A 3 14.78 15.40 -0.81
CA ARG A 3 13.48 16.07 -0.69
C ARG A 3 12.80 16.02 -2.05
N LEU A 4 11.59 15.44 -2.10
CA LEU A 4 10.78 15.49 -3.31
C LEU A 4 10.46 16.93 -3.70
N THR A 5 10.47 17.20 -5.00
CA THR A 5 10.01 18.49 -5.51
C THR A 5 8.48 18.58 -5.43
N PRO A 6 7.90 19.80 -5.42
CA PRO A 6 6.46 19.98 -5.47
C PRO A 6 5.80 19.27 -6.67
N GLU A 7 6.47 19.22 -7.82
CA GLU A 7 5.99 18.55 -9.02
C GLU A 7 5.90 17.03 -8.84
N MET A 8 6.89 16.42 -8.18
CA MET A 8 6.87 14.98 -7.88
C MET A 8 5.73 14.61 -6.94
N VAL A 9 5.48 15.43 -5.91
CA VAL A 9 4.35 15.23 -4.99
C VAL A 9 3.01 15.39 -5.72
N ALA A 10 2.89 16.39 -6.60
CA ALA A 10 1.69 16.57 -7.42
C ALA A 10 1.46 15.39 -8.36
N ALA A 11 2.52 14.88 -9.00
CA ALA A 11 2.46 13.70 -9.86
C ALA A 11 2.04 12.43 -9.08
N ALA A 12 2.59 12.22 -7.88
CA ALA A 12 2.21 11.10 -7.02
C ALA A 12 0.73 11.15 -6.61
N ARG A 13 0.23 12.34 -6.25
CA ARG A 13 -1.19 12.54 -5.94
C ARG A 13 -2.09 12.30 -7.13
N LYS A 14 -1.69 12.77 -8.31
CA LYS A 14 -2.42 12.51 -9.56
C LYS A 14 -2.45 11.00 -9.86
N SER A 15 -1.30 10.32 -9.74
CA SER A 15 -1.21 8.86 -9.92
C SER A 15 -2.11 8.10 -8.95
N LEU A 16 -2.16 8.51 -7.68
CA LEU A 16 -3.08 7.94 -6.68
C LEU A 16 -4.55 8.14 -7.08
N GLN A 17 -4.94 9.36 -7.47
CA GLN A 17 -6.32 9.68 -7.87
C GLN A 17 -6.77 8.89 -9.10
N GLU A 18 -5.92 8.82 -10.13
CA GLU A 18 -6.19 8.02 -11.33
C GLU A 18 -6.30 6.53 -11.00
N CYS A 19 -5.43 6.02 -10.12
CA CYS A 19 -5.46 4.63 -9.70
C CYS A 19 -6.74 4.30 -8.92
N LEU A 20 -7.14 5.14 -7.95
CA LEU A 20 -8.39 4.99 -7.21
C LEU A 20 -9.60 5.02 -8.14
N HIS A 21 -9.63 5.96 -9.10
CA HIS A 21 -10.73 6.09 -10.06
C HIS A 21 -10.91 4.85 -10.94
N ASN A 22 -9.80 4.20 -11.31
CA ASN A 22 -9.81 3.00 -12.14
C ASN A 22 -9.88 1.69 -11.33
N SER A 23 -9.94 1.77 -10.01
CA SER A 23 -9.98 0.60 -9.12
C SER A 23 -11.40 0.21 -8.73
N VAL A 24 -11.55 -0.98 -8.17
CA VAL A 24 -12.78 -1.44 -7.52
C VAL A 24 -12.86 -1.05 -6.04
N ILE A 25 -11.95 -0.18 -5.56
CA ILE A 25 -11.89 0.25 -4.16
C ILE A 25 -13.07 1.20 -3.87
N PRO A 26 -13.92 0.88 -2.88
CA PRO A 26 -15.04 1.74 -2.50
C PRO A 26 -14.60 3.15 -2.10
N LYS A 27 -15.41 4.16 -2.45
CA LYS A 27 -15.08 5.59 -2.27
C LYS A 27 -14.88 5.98 -0.81
N GLU A 28 -15.55 5.28 0.11
CA GLU A 28 -15.41 5.47 1.55
C GLU A 28 -13.97 5.24 2.07
N TYR A 29 -13.13 4.51 1.33
CA TYR A 29 -11.72 4.29 1.70
C TYR A 29 -10.77 5.34 1.14
N TRP A 30 -11.19 6.18 0.19
CA TRP A 30 -10.26 7.05 -0.54
C TRP A 30 -9.60 8.08 0.37
N ASP A 31 -10.40 8.73 1.23
CA ASP A 31 -9.90 9.69 2.22
C ASP A 31 -9.02 8.99 3.27
N GLU A 32 -9.37 7.76 3.66
CA GLU A 32 -8.57 6.95 4.58
C GLU A 32 -7.18 6.67 3.99
N ILE A 33 -7.11 6.26 2.72
CA ILE A 33 -5.87 5.98 2.00
C ILE A 33 -5.00 7.24 1.94
N ALA A 34 -5.57 8.36 1.48
CA ALA A 34 -4.84 9.62 1.36
C ALA A 34 -4.33 10.12 2.73
N HIS A 35 -5.15 10.01 3.77
CA HIS A 35 -4.76 10.39 5.12
C HIS A 35 -3.63 9.51 5.66
N TRP A 36 -3.74 8.19 5.47
CA TRP A 36 -2.72 7.24 5.91
C TRP A 36 -1.37 7.49 5.21
N LEU A 37 -1.37 7.68 3.89
CA LEU A 37 -0.15 7.97 3.11
C LEU A 37 0.56 9.23 3.59
N LYS A 38 -0.20 10.28 3.91
CA LYS A 38 0.34 11.53 4.47
C LYS A 38 0.87 11.33 5.89
N ALA A 39 0.09 10.68 6.77
CA ALA A 39 0.44 10.48 8.17
C ALA A 39 1.69 9.61 8.34
N THR A 40 1.88 8.63 7.46
CA THR A 40 3.03 7.71 7.45
C THR A 40 4.19 8.20 6.58
N GLN A 41 4.03 9.33 5.90
CA GLN A 41 4.96 9.86 4.90
C GLN A 41 5.23 8.94 3.71
N MET A 42 4.40 7.90 3.53
CA MET A 42 4.50 6.97 2.41
C MET A 42 4.17 7.63 1.06
N GLU A 43 3.45 8.76 1.04
CA GLU A 43 3.30 9.59 -0.18
C GLU A 43 4.65 10.10 -0.72
N ASN A 44 5.70 10.11 0.11
CA ASN A 44 7.05 10.52 -0.30
C ASN A 44 7.93 9.36 -0.79
N ILE A 45 7.46 8.12 -0.65
CA ILE A 45 8.20 6.91 -0.99
C ILE A 45 7.54 6.25 -2.20
N TYR A 46 6.22 6.12 -2.17
CA TYR A 46 5.44 5.49 -3.23
C TYR A 46 4.77 6.53 -4.12
N LEU A 47 5.47 6.88 -5.20
CA LEU A 47 5.01 7.86 -6.18
C LEU A 47 4.00 7.26 -7.19
N VAL A 48 3.88 5.93 -7.22
CA VAL A 48 2.94 5.20 -8.07
C VAL A 48 1.71 4.82 -7.22
N GLY A 49 0.52 5.20 -7.68
CA GLY A 49 -0.73 4.97 -6.95
C GLY A 49 -0.96 3.50 -6.57
N ARG A 50 -0.58 2.57 -7.46
CA ARG A 50 -0.69 1.13 -7.21
C ARG A 50 0.14 0.69 -5.99
N ASP A 51 1.39 1.13 -5.91
CA ASP A 51 2.27 0.80 -4.77
C ASP A 51 1.79 1.47 -3.50
N ALA A 52 1.35 2.73 -3.58
CA ALA A 52 0.84 3.48 -2.44
C ALA A 52 -0.39 2.80 -1.81
N ILE A 53 -1.35 2.38 -2.65
CA ILE A 53 -2.56 1.67 -2.22
C ILE A 53 -2.21 0.27 -1.70
N GLY A 54 -1.31 -0.45 -2.38
CA GLY A 54 -0.88 -1.77 -1.92
C GLY A 54 -0.18 -1.72 -0.55
N ALA A 55 0.62 -0.69 -0.30
CA ALA A 55 1.26 -0.45 0.99
C ALA A 55 0.23 -0.15 2.10
N TRP A 56 -0.77 0.68 1.81
CA TRP A 56 -1.87 0.94 2.74
C TRP A 56 -2.64 -0.36 3.07
N TRP A 57 -3.02 -1.12 2.04
CA TRP A 57 -3.80 -2.33 2.18
C TRP A 57 -3.05 -3.38 3.03
N ALA A 58 -1.80 -3.67 2.68
CA ALA A 58 -0.98 -4.61 3.43
C ALA A 58 -0.80 -4.16 4.88
N SER A 59 -0.58 -2.86 5.12
CA SER A 59 -0.45 -2.31 6.48
C SER A 59 -1.71 -2.52 7.33
N LYS A 60 -2.92 -2.43 6.74
CA LYS A 60 -4.16 -2.78 7.46
C LYS A 60 -4.22 -4.27 7.78
N GLU A 61 -3.90 -5.13 6.82
CA GLU A 61 -4.01 -6.58 7.00
C GLU A 61 -3.01 -7.11 8.04
N VAL A 62 -1.75 -6.71 7.98
CA VAL A 62 -0.74 -7.14 8.97
C VAL A 62 -1.02 -6.60 10.37
N ARG A 63 -1.63 -5.41 10.47
CA ARG A 63 -2.02 -4.82 11.77
C ARG A 63 -3.09 -5.64 12.47
N LYS A 64 -4.01 -6.27 11.72
CA LYS A 64 -5.00 -7.22 12.30
C LYS A 64 -4.32 -8.44 12.93
N MET A 65 -3.07 -8.74 12.54
CA MET A 65 -2.26 -9.84 13.06
C MET A 65 -1.28 -9.38 14.15
N GLY A 66 -1.28 -8.10 14.54
CA GLY A 66 -0.39 -7.56 15.56
C GLY A 66 1.00 -7.13 15.04
N PHE A 67 1.11 -6.82 13.75
CA PHE A 67 2.38 -6.39 13.13
C PHE A 67 2.27 -5.06 12.39
N ALA A 68 3.40 -4.41 12.17
CA ALA A 68 3.64 -3.34 11.20
C ALA A 68 4.68 -3.82 10.17
N ILE A 69 4.60 -3.32 8.94
CA ILE A 69 5.62 -3.58 7.92
C ILE A 69 6.67 -2.44 7.92
N ASN A 70 7.93 -2.82 8.06
CA ASN A 70 9.06 -1.98 7.71
C ASN A 70 9.32 -2.09 6.20
N PHE A 71 8.69 -1.19 5.46
CA PHE A 71 8.78 -1.15 4.00
C PHE A 71 10.20 -0.98 3.45
N ALA A 72 11.11 -0.38 4.22
CA ALA A 72 12.52 -0.26 3.83
C ALA A 72 13.27 -1.61 3.84
N LYS A 73 12.75 -2.58 4.60
CA LYS A 73 13.30 -3.94 4.67
C LYS A 73 12.55 -4.93 3.81
N GLY A 74 11.28 -4.67 3.48
CA GLY A 74 10.31 -5.63 2.97
C GLY A 74 10.75 -6.55 1.82
N GLY A 75 11.65 -6.15 0.94
CA GLY A 75 12.07 -6.97 -0.21
C GLY A 75 10.99 -7.17 -1.28
N CYS A 76 9.72 -6.91 -0.96
CA CYS A 76 8.56 -7.01 -1.82
C CYS A 76 8.13 -5.64 -2.36
N LEU A 77 7.54 -5.64 -3.56
CA LEU A 77 6.91 -4.45 -4.12
C LEU A 77 5.47 -4.33 -3.61
N PRO A 78 5.07 -3.23 -2.93
CA PRO A 78 3.73 -3.12 -2.38
C PRO A 78 2.61 -3.22 -3.41
N GLY A 79 2.86 -2.87 -4.68
CA GLY A 79 1.91 -3.08 -5.78
C GLY A 79 1.49 -4.53 -6.00
N ASN A 80 2.19 -5.52 -5.45
CA ASN A 80 1.75 -6.92 -5.39
C ASN A 80 0.51 -7.10 -4.52
N TRP A 81 0.36 -6.26 -3.50
CA TRP A 81 -0.75 -6.30 -2.54
C TRP A 81 -1.85 -5.29 -2.89
N PHE A 82 -1.81 -4.72 -4.10
CA PHE A 82 -2.88 -3.87 -4.60
C PHE A 82 -4.18 -4.67 -4.75
N PRO A 83 -5.30 -4.21 -4.16
CA PRO A 83 -6.60 -4.85 -4.35
C PRO A 83 -7.10 -4.72 -5.80
N GLU A 84 -7.07 -5.82 -6.54
CA GLU A 84 -7.59 -5.90 -7.91
C GLU A 84 -8.49 -7.12 -8.12
N GLY A 85 -9.60 -6.92 -8.83
CA GLY A 85 -10.60 -7.94 -9.10
C GLY A 85 -11.83 -7.33 -9.74
N GLU A 86 -12.84 -8.16 -10.04
CA GLU A 86 -14.10 -7.72 -10.65
C GLU A 86 -14.97 -6.93 -9.67
N ASN A 87 -14.82 -7.19 -8.38
CA ASN A 87 -15.50 -6.50 -7.29
C ASN A 87 -14.56 -6.38 -6.08
N TRP A 88 -15.02 -5.63 -5.08
CA TRP A 88 -14.22 -5.34 -3.88
C TRP A 88 -13.85 -6.61 -3.10
N ASP A 89 -14.79 -7.52 -2.88
CA ASP A 89 -14.54 -8.75 -2.11
C ASP A 89 -13.45 -9.62 -2.76
N MET A 90 -13.51 -9.78 -4.08
CA MET A 90 -12.49 -10.50 -4.86
C MET A 90 -11.14 -9.78 -4.81
N ALA A 91 -11.14 -8.45 -4.90
CA ALA A 91 -9.94 -7.65 -4.84
C ALA A 91 -9.21 -7.78 -3.50
N GLN A 92 -9.96 -7.76 -2.39
CA GLN A 92 -9.42 -7.98 -1.06
C GLN A 92 -8.85 -9.39 -0.91
N ALA A 93 -9.58 -10.41 -1.38
CA ALA A 93 -9.15 -11.81 -1.30
C ALA A 93 -7.85 -12.04 -2.09
N LYS A 94 -7.76 -11.50 -3.31
CA LYS A 94 -6.56 -11.64 -4.15
C LYS A 94 -5.35 -10.92 -3.54
N ALA A 95 -5.53 -9.68 -3.08
CA ALA A 95 -4.44 -8.95 -2.43
C ALA A 95 -3.96 -9.63 -1.14
N LYS A 96 -4.87 -10.21 -0.36
CA LYS A 96 -4.52 -11.00 0.83
C LYS A 96 -3.75 -12.27 0.47
N TYR A 97 -4.16 -12.98 -0.58
CA TYR A 97 -3.42 -14.15 -1.07
C TYR A 97 -1.98 -13.77 -1.45
N ASN A 98 -1.80 -12.68 -2.19
CA ASN A 98 -0.47 -12.19 -2.56
C ASN A 98 0.37 -11.80 -1.31
N LEU A 99 -0.24 -11.14 -0.32
CA LEU A 99 0.44 -10.81 0.93
C LEU A 99 0.91 -12.06 1.70
N VAL A 100 0.07 -13.10 1.74
CA VAL A 100 0.43 -14.38 2.37
C VAL A 100 1.54 -15.09 1.58
N SER A 101 1.52 -15.01 0.25
CA SER A 101 2.59 -15.55 -0.60
C SER A 101 3.94 -14.87 -0.32
N ASP A 102 3.93 -13.56 -0.05
CA ASP A 102 5.12 -12.78 0.27
C ASP A 102 5.51 -12.87 1.76
N TRP A 103 4.73 -13.55 2.60
CA TRP A 103 4.91 -13.55 4.05
C TRP A 103 6.28 -14.07 4.49
N GLN A 104 6.76 -15.14 3.84
CA GLN A 104 8.06 -15.71 4.13
C GLN A 104 9.20 -14.72 3.81
N CYS A 105 9.10 -14.00 2.69
CA CYS A 105 10.08 -12.95 2.33
C CYS A 105 10.09 -11.83 3.38
N LEU A 106 8.91 -11.39 3.85
CA LEU A 106 8.81 -10.38 4.90
C LEU A 106 9.46 -10.83 6.22
N ILE A 107 9.39 -12.12 6.56
CA ILE A 107 10.07 -12.69 7.73
C ILE A 107 11.59 -12.72 7.52
N GLU A 108 12.05 -13.25 6.38
CA GLU A 108 13.47 -13.38 6.06
C GLU A 108 14.20 -12.03 6.04
N HIS A 109 13.47 -10.97 5.72
CA HIS A 109 13.97 -9.60 5.69
C HIS A 109 13.81 -8.83 7.02
N ASP A 110 13.32 -9.46 8.09
CA ASP A 110 12.98 -8.78 9.36
C ASP A 110 12.07 -7.55 9.14
N ALA A 111 11.14 -7.66 8.20
CA ALA A 111 10.25 -6.56 7.82
C ALA A 111 8.99 -6.49 8.71
N LEU A 112 8.61 -7.58 9.38
CA LEU A 112 7.46 -7.59 10.28
C LEU A 112 7.87 -7.18 11.71
N ILE A 113 7.38 -6.02 12.15
CA ILE A 113 7.62 -5.48 13.50
C ILE A 113 6.38 -5.75 14.35
N LYS A 114 6.52 -6.45 15.48
CA LYS A 114 5.41 -6.68 16.42
C LYS A 114 4.96 -5.37 17.08
N ILE A 115 3.65 -5.16 17.20
CA ILE A 115 3.01 -3.99 17.84
C ILE A 115 2.43 -4.38 19.19
#